data_AF-A0A090Q453-F1
#
_entry.id   AF-A0A090Q453-F1
#
_cell.length_a   1.000
_cell.length_b   1.000
_cell.length_c   1.000
_cell.angle_alpha   90.00
_cell.angle_beta   90.00
_cell.angle_gamma   90.00
#
_symmetry.space_group_name_H-M   'P 1'
#
loop_
_entity.id
_entity.type
_entity.pdbx_description
1 polymer ?
#
loop_
_entity_poly.entity_id
_entity_poly.type
_entity_poly.pdbx_seq_one_letter_code
_entity_poly.pdbx_strand_id
1 'polypeptide(L)'
;MVGGHCVIQQKGHWILENQNNPDHIRGALKAYRVSCFKQINGIRPSIGWDTVDEMLARYYDFKVITVPNLHVKHLKPTGSAYRKGSWQLQGEAFYKMRYGWWLTMITALKMSLNKKKFSLFFSYLSGYLSSKKNNLDPIVTEDQGRFIRQYRWRGIKKKLRFKN
;
A
#
# COMPACT_ATOMS: atom_id res chain seq x y z
N MET A 1 11.31 6.40 8.67
CA MET A 1 10.80 5.03 8.79
C MET A 1 11.76 4.10 8.10
N VAL A 2 12.05 2.95 8.70
CA VAL A 2 12.95 1.95 8.11
C VAL A 2 12.35 0.56 8.26
N GLY A 3 12.70 -0.36 7.36
CA GLY A 3 12.35 -1.78 7.50
C GLY A 3 13.12 -2.64 6.51
N GLY A 4 13.04 -3.96 6.72
CA GLY A 4 13.65 -4.97 5.87
C GLY A 4 12.67 -5.56 4.85
N HIS A 5 13.02 -6.73 4.34
CA HIS A 5 12.19 -7.49 3.41
C HIS A 5 11.79 -8.85 3.99
N CYS A 6 10.54 -9.26 3.73
CA CYS A 6 10.08 -10.60 4.09
C CYS A 6 10.71 -11.64 3.18
N VAL A 7 11.26 -12.70 3.77
CA VAL A 7 11.58 -13.95 3.08
C VAL A 7 10.63 -15.05 3.55
N ILE A 8 10.17 -15.89 2.63
CA ILE A 8 9.28 -17.02 2.91
C ILE A 8 9.96 -18.32 2.54
N GLN A 9 9.63 -19.39 3.27
CA GLN A 9 10.17 -20.71 2.97
C GLN A 9 9.40 -21.34 1.80
N GLN A 10 10.11 -21.73 0.75
CA GLN A 10 9.59 -22.49 -0.38
C GLN A 10 10.56 -23.61 -0.72
N LYS A 11 10.08 -24.86 -0.73
CA LYS A 11 10.89 -26.05 -1.05
C LYS A 11 12.22 -26.10 -0.28
N GLY A 12 12.20 -25.77 1.01
CA GLY A 12 13.40 -25.76 1.87
C GLY A 12 14.27 -24.51 1.80
N HIS A 13 14.06 -23.62 0.83
CA HIS A 13 14.84 -22.38 0.65
C HIS A 13 14.07 -21.14 1.11
N TRP A 14 14.79 -20.16 1.65
CA TRP A 14 14.24 -18.83 1.97
C TRP A 14 14.33 -17.94 0.75
N ILE A 15 13.18 -17.52 0.21
CA ILE A 15 13.11 -16.67 -0.97
C ILE A 15 12.47 -15.32 -0.64
N LEU A 16 12.93 -14.27 -1.31
CA LEU A 16 12.37 -12.91 -1.18
C LEU A 16 10.92 -12.87 -1.65
N GLU A 17 10.04 -12.31 -0.82
CA GLU A 17 8.63 -12.18 -1.16
C GLU A 17 8.39 -10.92 -2.03
N ASN A 18 8.32 -11.10 -3.36
CA ASN A 18 8.22 -10.02 -4.35
C ASN A 18 6.77 -9.52 -4.58
N GLN A 19 6.06 -9.12 -3.52
CA GLN A 19 4.68 -8.62 -3.65
C GLN A 19 4.58 -7.10 -3.88
N ASN A 20 5.57 -6.34 -3.41
CA ASN A 20 5.56 -4.88 -3.42
C ASN A 20 6.80 -4.33 -4.10
N ASN A 21 6.79 -3.03 -4.46
CA ASN A 21 8.02 -2.42 -4.96
C ASN A 21 9.12 -2.52 -3.88
N PRO A 22 10.41 -2.57 -4.27
CA PRO A 22 11.52 -2.62 -3.31
C PRO A 22 11.60 -1.43 -2.34
N ASP A 23 10.96 -0.30 -2.66
CA ASP A 23 10.96 0.93 -1.86
C ASP A 23 9.80 1.04 -0.85
N HIS A 24 8.98 0.00 -0.73
CA HIS A 24 7.86 -0.07 0.19
C HIS A 24 8.15 -0.96 1.40
N ILE A 25 7.80 -0.49 2.59
CA ILE A 25 8.05 -1.20 3.85
C ILE A 25 6.81 -1.99 4.25
N ARG A 26 6.96 -3.30 4.40
CA ARG A 26 5.88 -4.18 4.86
C ARG A 26 5.43 -3.77 6.26
N GLY A 27 4.11 -3.64 6.48
CA GLY A 27 3.53 -3.20 7.76
C GLY A 27 4.12 -3.90 8.99
N ALA A 28 4.29 -5.22 8.93
CA ALA A 28 4.83 -6.02 10.03
C ALA A 28 6.31 -5.74 10.36
N LEU A 29 7.06 -5.08 9.46
CA LEU A 29 8.50 -4.84 9.58
C LEU A 29 8.84 -3.37 9.83
N LYS A 30 7.84 -2.53 10.10
CA LYS A 30 8.04 -1.08 10.19
C LYS A 30 8.66 -0.68 11.51
N ALA A 31 9.80 0.01 11.42
CA ALA A 31 10.41 0.73 12.52
C ALA A 31 10.24 2.24 12.32
N TYR A 32 9.79 2.91 13.38
CA TYR A 32 9.48 4.34 13.39
C TYR A 32 10.46 5.06 14.31
N ARG A 33 10.90 6.26 13.89
CA ARG A 33 11.44 7.23 14.86
C ARG A 33 10.27 7.71 15.71
N VAL A 34 10.47 7.86 17.02
CA VAL A 34 9.39 8.26 17.96
C VAL A 34 8.70 9.56 17.52
N SER A 35 9.47 10.57 17.10
CA SER A 35 8.90 11.83 16.58
C SER A 35 8.03 11.62 15.34
N CYS A 36 8.50 10.81 14.38
CA CYS A 36 7.72 10.43 13.20
C CYS A 36 6.42 9.72 13.59
N PHE A 37 6.48 8.75 14.52
CA PHE A 37 5.31 8.00 14.97
C PHE A 37 4.26 8.91 15.60
N LYS A 38 4.68 9.84 16.45
CA LYS A 38 3.79 10.85 17.04
C LYS A 38 3.20 11.78 15.97
N GLN A 39 4.00 12.24 15.02
CA GLN A 39 3.57 13.20 14.00
C GLN A 39 2.58 12.61 12.97
N ILE A 40 2.70 11.31 12.65
CA ILE A 40 1.69 10.61 11.83
C ILE A 40 0.43 10.24 12.62
N ASN A 41 0.39 10.52 13.93
CA ASN A 41 -0.66 10.15 14.86
C ASN A 41 -0.81 8.62 15.07
N GLY A 42 0.33 7.93 15.19
CA GLY A 42 0.38 6.49 15.43
C GLY A 42 -0.22 5.63 14.30
N ILE A 43 -0.41 4.33 14.59
CA ILE A 43 -1.06 3.40 13.66
C ILE A 43 -2.57 3.52 13.81
N ARG A 44 -3.26 3.81 12.71
CA ARG A 44 -4.71 3.99 12.69
C ARG A 44 -5.41 2.68 12.30
N PRO A 45 -6.48 2.26 13.02
CA PRO A 45 -7.18 1.00 12.76
C PRO A 45 -8.04 1.09 11.50
N SER A 46 -7.43 0.98 10.33
CA SER A 46 -8.15 1.01 9.05
C SER A 46 -7.39 0.23 7.98
N ILE A 47 -8.11 -0.31 7.00
CA ILE A 47 -7.47 -0.88 5.82
C ILE A 47 -6.59 0.18 5.12
N GLY A 48 -5.42 -0.26 4.65
CA GLY A 48 -4.44 0.60 3.99
C GLY A 48 -3.59 1.46 4.91
N TRP A 49 -3.68 1.28 6.25
CA TRP A 49 -2.90 2.01 7.23
C TRP A 49 -1.39 1.94 6.95
N ASP A 50 -0.89 0.79 6.50
CA ASP A 50 0.54 0.59 6.21
C ASP A 50 0.99 1.49 5.06
N THR A 51 0.20 1.62 4.01
CA THR A 51 0.52 2.57 2.93
C THR A 51 0.45 4.01 3.43
N VAL A 52 -0.56 4.33 4.23
CA VAL A 52 -0.78 5.68 4.78
C VAL A 52 0.39 6.13 5.64
N ASP A 53 0.88 5.25 6.51
CA ASP A 53 2.03 5.51 7.39
C ASP A 53 3.28 5.95 6.61
N GLU A 54 3.57 5.31 5.47
CA GLU A 54 4.68 5.73 4.61
C GLU A 54 4.41 7.06 3.92
N MET A 55 3.17 7.28 3.47
CA MET A 55 2.80 8.53 2.82
C MET A 55 2.85 9.71 3.80
N LEU A 56 2.37 9.53 5.04
CA LEU A 56 2.41 10.54 6.08
C LEU A 56 3.83 10.80 6.56
N ALA A 57 4.66 9.76 6.68
CA ALA A 57 6.08 9.95 6.96
C ALA A 57 6.73 10.85 5.89
N ARG A 58 6.47 10.58 4.60
CA ARG A 58 6.97 11.41 3.49
C ARG A 58 6.36 12.81 3.45
N TYR A 59 5.09 12.95 3.83
CA TYR A 59 4.40 14.24 3.93
C TYR A 59 5.04 15.15 4.97
N TYR A 60 5.51 14.58 6.08
CA TYR A 60 6.25 15.28 7.12
C TYR A 60 7.78 15.21 6.93
N ASP A 61 8.23 15.06 5.69
CA ASP A 61 9.65 15.07 5.30
C ASP A 61 10.55 14.00 5.95
N PHE A 62 9.97 12.97 6.57
CA PHE A 62 10.74 11.80 7.00
C PHE A 62 11.10 10.92 5.82
N LYS A 63 12.35 10.45 5.82
CA LYS A 63 12.81 9.42 4.88
C LYS A 63 12.13 8.08 5.20
N VAL A 64 11.73 7.37 4.15
CA VAL A 64 11.23 5.99 4.19
C VAL A 64 12.24 5.14 3.43
N ILE A 65 12.91 4.23 4.14
CA ILE A 65 14.06 3.47 3.66
C ILE A 65 13.80 1.98 3.84
N THR A 66 14.06 1.20 2.80
CA THR A 66 14.16 -0.26 2.88
C THR A 66 15.63 -0.65 2.94
N VAL A 67 15.99 -1.60 3.80
CA VAL A 67 17.35 -2.13 3.92
C VAL A 67 17.42 -3.44 3.14
N PRO A 68 18.04 -3.49 1.94
CA PRO A 68 17.93 -4.62 1.03
C PRO A 68 18.37 -5.96 1.65
N ASN A 69 19.45 -5.93 2.42
CA ASN A 69 20.05 -7.13 3.01
C ASN A 69 19.43 -7.53 4.36
N LEU A 70 18.46 -6.75 4.87
CA LEU A 70 17.77 -7.06 6.12
C LEU A 70 16.59 -7.99 5.81
N HIS A 71 16.84 -9.30 5.83
CA HIS A 71 15.82 -10.31 5.60
C HIS A 71 15.14 -10.74 6.90
N VAL A 72 13.80 -10.67 6.93
CA VAL A 72 12.99 -11.15 8.03
C VAL A 72 12.23 -12.40 7.60
N LYS A 73 12.46 -13.51 8.29
CA LYS A 73 11.80 -14.79 8.03
C LYS A 73 10.32 -14.71 8.40
N HIS A 74 9.46 -14.79 7.38
CA HIS A 74 8.03 -14.78 7.54
C HIS A 74 7.50 -16.22 7.37
N LEU A 75 6.97 -16.81 8.44
CA LEU A 75 6.62 -18.24 8.50
C LEU A 75 5.36 -18.61 7.69
N LYS A 76 4.71 -17.63 7.05
CA LYS A 76 3.46 -17.80 6.32
C LYS A 76 3.43 -16.93 5.06
N PRO A 77 3.13 -17.43 3.85
CA PRO A 77 3.00 -16.58 2.68
C PRO A 77 1.92 -15.49 2.87
N THR A 78 2.21 -14.28 2.41
CA THR A 78 1.30 -13.15 2.58
C THR A 78 0.01 -13.35 1.81
N GLY A 79 -1.10 -13.20 2.52
CA GLY A 79 -2.44 -13.35 1.98
C GLY A 79 -2.94 -14.79 1.85
N SER A 80 -2.17 -15.78 2.34
CA SER A 80 -2.62 -17.19 2.39
C SER A 80 -3.91 -17.41 3.19
N ALA A 81 -4.24 -16.52 4.13
CA ALA A 81 -5.48 -16.58 4.92
C ALA A 81 -6.51 -15.50 4.57
N TYR A 82 -6.34 -14.83 3.44
CA TYR A 82 -7.35 -13.86 2.99
C TYR A 82 -8.62 -14.56 2.53
N ARG A 83 -9.76 -14.15 3.10
CA ARG A 83 -11.10 -14.63 2.72
C ARG A 83 -11.53 -14.02 1.40
N LYS A 84 -12.40 -14.69 0.63
CA LYS A 84 -12.88 -14.22 -0.69
C LYS A 84 -13.47 -12.79 -0.68
N GLY A 85 -14.00 -12.29 0.44
CA GLY A 85 -14.51 -10.91 0.57
C GLY A 85 -13.44 -9.83 0.78
N SER A 86 -12.18 -10.19 1.03
CA SER A 86 -11.12 -9.22 1.36
C SER A 86 -10.69 -8.37 0.17
N TRP A 87 -11.07 -8.72 -1.05
CA TRP A 87 -10.66 -7.96 -2.24
C TRP A 87 -11.32 -6.59 -2.29
N GLN A 88 -12.57 -6.46 -1.84
CA GLN A 88 -13.25 -5.15 -1.78
C GLN A 88 -12.57 -4.18 -0.80
N LEU A 89 -11.94 -4.70 0.27
CA LEU A 89 -11.19 -3.89 1.23
C LEU A 89 -10.05 -3.10 0.56
N GLN A 90 -9.47 -3.62 -0.52
CA GLN A 90 -8.46 -2.88 -1.28
C GLN A 90 -9.05 -1.63 -1.96
N GLY A 91 -10.29 -1.73 -2.46
CA GLY A 91 -11.04 -0.60 -3.00
C GLY A 91 -11.38 0.44 -1.94
N GLU A 92 -11.83 -0.03 -0.77
CA GLU A 92 -12.05 0.83 0.40
C GLU A 92 -10.77 1.56 0.81
N ALA A 93 -9.62 0.88 0.81
CA ALA A 93 -8.34 1.51 1.10
C ALA A 93 -8.04 2.67 0.14
N PHE A 94 -8.29 2.50 -1.16
CA PHE A 94 -8.10 3.59 -2.14
C PHE A 94 -8.99 4.80 -1.84
N TYR A 95 -10.24 4.54 -1.45
CA TYR A 95 -11.17 5.60 -1.06
C TYR A 95 -10.71 6.32 0.21
N LYS A 96 -10.37 5.57 1.25
CA LYS A 96 -9.89 6.12 2.52
C LYS A 96 -8.58 6.91 2.38
N MET A 97 -7.72 6.54 1.44
CA MET A 97 -6.51 7.28 1.06
C MET A 97 -6.77 8.49 0.15
N ARG A 98 -8.03 8.77 -0.18
CA ARG A 98 -8.45 9.86 -1.08
C ARG A 98 -7.80 9.80 -2.46
N TYR A 99 -7.67 8.60 -3.06
CA TYR A 99 -7.05 8.45 -4.39
C TYR A 99 -7.81 9.17 -5.50
N GLY A 100 -9.14 9.26 -5.39
CA GLY A 100 -10.00 9.74 -6.47
C GLY A 100 -10.19 8.68 -7.57
N TRP A 101 -11.15 8.92 -8.45
CA TRP A 101 -11.62 7.93 -9.43
C TRP A 101 -10.52 7.41 -10.37
N TRP A 102 -9.81 8.31 -11.05
CA TRP A 102 -8.83 7.95 -12.07
C TRP A 102 -7.63 7.18 -11.52
N LEU A 103 -7.14 7.60 -10.36
CA LEU A 103 -6.02 6.91 -9.72
C LEU A 103 -6.44 5.52 -9.20
N THR A 104 -7.66 5.40 -8.69
CA THR A 104 -8.25 4.10 -8.32
C THR A 104 -8.35 3.19 -9.54
N MET A 105 -8.86 3.66 -10.68
CA MET A 105 -8.97 2.87 -11.92
C MET A 105 -7.61 2.32 -12.36
N ILE A 106 -6.60 3.17 -12.49
CA ILE A 106 -5.25 2.77 -12.93
C ILE A 106 -4.62 1.79 -11.93
N THR A 107 -4.74 2.08 -10.63
CA THR A 107 -4.16 1.23 -9.58
C THR A 107 -4.85 -0.14 -9.53
N ALA A 108 -6.19 -0.16 -9.60
CA ALA A 108 -6.99 -1.38 -9.62
C ALA A 108 -6.63 -2.27 -10.81
N LEU A 109 -6.53 -1.67 -12.01
CA LEU A 109 -6.16 -2.40 -13.23
C LEU A 109 -4.74 -2.98 -13.13
N LYS A 110 -3.77 -2.17 -12.72
CA LYS A 110 -2.40 -2.63 -12.50
C LYS A 110 -2.36 -3.82 -11.51
N MET A 111 -3.06 -3.70 -10.39
CA MET A 111 -3.05 -4.74 -9.36
C MET A 111 -3.75 -6.03 -9.80
N SER A 112 -4.84 -5.95 -10.56
CA SER A 112 -5.54 -7.13 -11.08
C SER A 112 -4.70 -7.88 -12.11
N LEU A 113 -4.00 -7.15 -13.00
CA LEU A 113 -3.06 -7.71 -13.97
C LEU A 113 -1.86 -8.37 -13.29
N ASN A 114 -1.24 -7.70 -12.30
CA ASN A 114 -0.13 -8.28 -11.54
C ASN A 114 -0.51 -9.59 -10.82
N LYS A 115 -1.78 -9.71 -10.39
CA LYS A 115 -2.31 -10.93 -9.77
C LYS A 115 -2.82 -11.96 -10.78
N LYS A 116 -2.73 -11.67 -12.09
CA LYS A 116 -3.27 -12.50 -13.19
C LYS A 116 -4.75 -12.84 -12.99
N LYS A 117 -5.54 -11.93 -12.41
CA LYS A 117 -6.96 -12.11 -12.09
C LYS A 117 -7.73 -10.83 -12.38
N PHE A 118 -8.21 -10.69 -13.61
CA PHE A 118 -8.93 -9.48 -14.04
C PHE A 118 -10.22 -9.23 -13.25
N SER A 119 -10.90 -10.28 -12.78
CA SER A 119 -12.10 -10.15 -11.93
C SER A 119 -11.88 -9.30 -10.67
N LEU A 120 -10.65 -9.25 -10.14
CA LEU A 120 -10.29 -8.40 -9.00
C LEU A 120 -10.44 -6.91 -9.29
N PHE A 121 -10.32 -6.50 -10.55
CA PHE A 121 -10.54 -5.12 -10.98
C PHE A 121 -11.93 -4.64 -10.55
N PHE A 122 -12.97 -5.43 -10.87
CA PHE A 122 -14.34 -5.13 -10.50
C PHE A 122 -14.56 -5.18 -8.99
N SER A 123 -13.91 -6.10 -8.26
CA SER A 123 -13.95 -6.14 -6.80
C SER A 123 -13.37 -4.86 -6.17
N TYR A 124 -12.26 -4.35 -6.70
CA TYR A 124 -11.64 -3.11 -6.21
C TYR A 124 -12.51 -1.88 -6.50
N LEU A 125 -13.08 -1.79 -7.71
CA LEU A 125 -14.00 -0.70 -8.04
C LEU A 125 -15.28 -0.74 -7.21
N SER A 126 -15.85 -1.93 -7.03
CA SER A 126 -17.01 -2.16 -6.15
C SER A 126 -16.72 -1.69 -4.72
N GLY A 127 -15.55 -2.04 -4.16
CA GLY A 127 -15.14 -1.59 -2.83
C GLY A 127 -15.02 -0.06 -2.73
N TYR A 128 -14.41 0.58 -3.74
CA TYR A 128 -14.28 2.04 -3.79
C TYR A 128 -15.64 2.74 -3.90
N LEU A 129 -16.50 2.27 -4.79
CA LEU A 129 -17.83 2.85 -5.02
C LEU A 129 -18.76 2.66 -3.82
N SER A 130 -18.73 1.47 -3.20
CA SER A 130 -19.47 1.19 -1.96
C SER A 130 -19.00 2.12 -0.84
N SER A 131 -17.70 2.29 -0.67
CA SER A 131 -17.13 3.20 0.34
C SER A 131 -17.53 4.66 0.10
N LYS A 132 -17.55 5.09 -1.18
CA LYS A 132 -18.02 6.43 -1.58
C LYS A 132 -19.51 6.60 -1.32
N LYS A 133 -20.34 5.61 -1.66
CA LYS A 133 -21.79 5.63 -1.42
C LYS A 133 -22.12 5.71 0.07
N ASN A 134 -21.38 4.96 0.88
CA ASN A 134 -21.55 4.93 2.34
C ASN A 134 -20.82 6.08 3.06
N ASN A 135 -20.16 6.98 2.32
CA ASN A 135 -19.42 8.12 2.84
C ASN A 135 -18.47 7.77 4.00
N LEU A 136 -17.68 6.69 3.84
CA LEU A 136 -16.77 6.25 4.90
C LEU A 136 -15.73 7.33 5.20
N ASP A 137 -15.35 7.47 6.48
CA ASP A 137 -14.35 8.47 6.84
C ASP A 137 -12.98 8.16 6.24
N PRO A 138 -12.37 9.12 5.53
CA PRO A 138 -11.01 8.97 5.05
C PRO A 138 -10.01 8.92 6.21
N ILE A 139 -9.00 8.07 6.07
CA ILE A 139 -7.92 7.93 7.07
C ILE A 139 -6.89 9.07 6.98
N VAL A 140 -7.04 9.99 6.03
CA VAL A 140 -6.13 11.13 5.81
C VAL A 140 -6.94 12.42 5.60
N THR A 141 -6.33 13.55 5.96
CA THR A 141 -6.91 14.88 5.66
C THR A 141 -6.92 15.13 4.16
N GLU A 142 -7.63 16.19 3.73
CA GLU A 142 -7.66 16.56 2.32
C GLU A 142 -6.28 16.91 1.76
N ASP A 143 -5.49 17.62 2.56
CA ASP A 143 -4.13 18.06 2.25
C ASP A 143 -3.18 16.86 2.10
N GLN A 144 -3.23 15.93 3.06
CA GLN A 144 -2.50 14.66 2.98
C GLN A 144 -2.96 13.84 1.76
N GLY A 145 -4.26 13.83 1.46
CA GLY A 145 -4.82 13.21 0.26
C GLY A 145 -4.30 13.84 -1.04
N ARG A 146 -4.19 15.18 -1.11
CA ARG A 146 -3.58 15.89 -2.25
C ARG A 146 -2.14 15.45 -2.45
N PHE A 147 -1.36 15.42 -1.37
CA PHE A 147 0.03 14.95 -1.40
C PHE A 147 0.14 13.50 -1.90
N ILE A 148 -0.69 12.58 -1.37
CA ILE A 148 -0.71 11.17 -1.78
C ILE A 148 -0.97 11.05 -3.28
N ARG A 149 -1.97 11.75 -3.80
CA ARG A 149 -2.27 11.73 -5.25
C ARG A 149 -1.10 12.25 -6.06
N GLN A 150 -0.51 13.38 -5.69
CA GLN A 150 0.66 13.94 -6.38
C GLN A 150 1.85 12.98 -6.36
N TYR A 151 2.12 12.34 -5.22
CA TYR A 151 3.19 11.33 -5.08
C TYR A 151 2.95 10.15 -6.03
N ARG A 152 1.73 9.60 -6.05
CA ARG A 152 1.37 8.48 -6.93
C ARG A 152 1.45 8.85 -8.41
N TRP A 153 0.92 10.01 -8.80
CA TRP A 153 1.00 10.48 -10.18
C TRP A 153 2.43 10.73 -10.64
N ARG A 154 3.30 11.31 -9.79
CA ARG A 154 4.73 11.43 -10.10
C ARG A 154 5.37 10.06 -10.35
N GLY A 155 5.06 9.07 -9.52
CA GLY A 155 5.53 7.69 -9.71
C GLY A 155 5.04 7.05 -11.01
N ILE A 156 3.77 7.25 -11.38
CA ILE A 156 3.21 6.76 -12.65
C ILE A 156 3.91 7.43 -13.84
N LYS A 157 4.00 8.77 -13.84
CA LYS A 157 4.69 9.53 -14.90
C LYS A 157 6.14 9.10 -15.07
N LYS A 158 6.86 8.87 -13.96
CA LYS A 158 8.24 8.37 -13.98
C LYS A 158 8.32 7.05 -14.74
N LYS A 159 7.46 6.07 -14.42
CA LYS A 159 7.46 4.75 -15.08
C LYS A 159 7.06 4.78 -16.55
N LEU A 160 6.27 5.76 -16.99
CA LEU A 160 5.92 5.95 -18.39
C LEU A 160 7.05 6.62 -19.19
N ARG A 161 7.80 7.56 -18.58
CA ARG A 161 8.93 8.24 -19.24
C ARG A 161 10.14 7.34 -19.47
N PHE A 162 10.36 6.32 -18.64
CA PHE A 162 11.44 5.33 -18.82
C PHE A 162 11.08 4.19 -19.77
N LYS A 163 9.97 4.30 -20.50
CA LYS A 163 9.57 3.35 -21.56
C LYS A 163 9.81 3.88 -22.98
N ASN A 164 10.44 5.05 -23.10
CA ASN A 164 10.96 5.58 -24.36
C ASN A 164 12.48 5.57 -24.32
#